data_AF-A0A0M0C046-F1
#
_entry.id   AF-A0A0M0C046-F1
#
_cell.length_a   1.000
_cell.length_b   1.000
_cell.length_c   1.000
_cell.angle_alpha   90.00
_cell.angle_beta   90.00
_cell.angle_gamma   90.00
#
_symmetry.space_group_name_H-M   'P 1'
#
loop_
_entity.id
_entity.type
_entity.pdbx_description
1 polymer ?
#
loop_
_entity_poly.entity_id
_entity_poly.type
_entity_poly.pdbx_seq_one_letter_code
_entity_poly.pdbx_strand_id
1 'polypeptide(L)'
;MSFEIQDLPDVIRVIILLNLRKGTYIKKTVLKKRIDKVCVGYTCVEMNELNEAINEMASEGLITENKDRIKLTPKGLRLGKEWQSLLLKKEPIMEIVAGLVDGSITGLVVILSAVIANLSASVTIFAALLTLSAVAITNFSSFLLGGITEDMADIMTLQTLISYSLSDNPDKKERNKSLILIKKLFVILDREIHRSNIYASIIVGITTFAAGSIPIVAYLTLDEFYPFNIILSLGIVAIVVGIFLVRYRSKKSRVNWKITLIETLTIIIIATVASLILGVIA
;
A
#
# COMPACT_ATOMS: atom_id res chain seq x y z
N MET A 1 -7.16 23.63 8.53
CA MET A 1 -5.86 24.32 8.62
C MET A 1 -5.03 23.78 7.47
N SER A 2 -4.77 24.60 6.45
CA SER A 2 -3.77 24.27 5.43
C SER A 2 -2.40 24.34 6.11
N PHE A 3 -1.65 23.25 6.05
CA PHE A 3 -0.26 23.24 6.47
C PHE A 3 0.53 23.66 5.22
N GLU A 4 0.72 24.96 5.05
CA GLU A 4 1.53 25.51 3.96
C GLU A 4 2.99 25.42 4.36
N ILE A 5 3.82 24.83 3.49
CA ILE A 5 5.27 24.74 3.73
C ILE A 5 5.87 25.97 3.07
N GLN A 6 6.15 27.00 3.86
CA GLN A 6 6.70 28.27 3.36
C GLN A 6 8.15 28.46 3.79
N ASP A 7 8.50 27.98 4.99
CA ASP A 7 9.79 28.28 5.61
C ASP A 7 10.51 27.04 6.19
N LEU A 8 11.76 27.22 6.66
CA LEU A 8 12.56 26.15 7.24
C LEU A 8 11.91 25.49 8.48
N PRO A 9 11.27 26.24 9.40
CA PRO A 9 10.56 25.65 10.53
C PRO A 9 9.52 24.64 10.08
N ASP A 10 8.73 24.91 9.04
CA ASP A 10 7.68 23.99 8.56
C ASP A 10 8.22 22.64 8.09
N VAL A 11 9.37 22.67 7.40
CA VAL A 11 10.05 21.43 6.99
C VAL A 11 10.52 20.65 8.20
N ILE A 12 11.09 21.33 9.20
CA ILE A 12 11.52 20.71 10.46
C ILE A 12 10.30 20.11 11.18
N ARG A 13 9.16 20.79 11.21
CA ARG A 13 7.91 20.30 11.80
C ARG A 13 7.45 18.99 11.16
N VAL A 14 7.46 18.89 9.83
CA VAL A 14 7.10 17.63 9.12
C VAL A 14 8.04 16.49 9.54
N ILE A 15 9.34 16.75 9.61
CA ILE A 15 10.33 15.74 10.04
C ILE A 15 10.09 15.31 11.49
N ILE A 16 9.75 16.25 12.38
CA ILE A 16 9.41 15.96 13.78
C ILE A 16 8.16 15.08 13.86
N LEU A 17 7.10 15.42 13.12
CA LEU A 17 5.85 14.67 13.09
C LEU A 17 6.06 13.23 12.60
N LEU A 18 6.92 13.01 11.62
CA LEU A 18 7.26 11.68 11.11
C LEU A 18 8.15 10.86 12.07
N ASN A 19 9.00 11.53 12.86
CA ASN A 19 9.94 10.87 13.78
C ASN A 19 9.36 10.57 15.17
N LEU A 20 8.40 11.36 15.64
CA LEU A 20 7.78 11.18 16.96
C LEU A 20 6.68 10.11 16.87
N ARG A 21 6.80 9.07 17.71
CA ARG A 21 5.79 8.01 17.82
C ARG A 21 4.80 8.31 18.94
N LYS A 22 3.60 7.72 18.85
CA LYS A 22 2.54 7.88 19.86
C LYS A 22 3.07 7.59 21.27
N GLY A 23 2.84 8.51 22.20
CA GLY A 23 2.99 8.26 23.64
C GLY A 23 4.41 8.37 24.20
N THR A 24 5.45 8.48 23.36
CA THR A 24 6.84 8.50 23.83
C THR A 24 7.37 9.92 24.01
N TYR A 25 7.99 10.16 25.16
CA TYR A 25 8.77 11.37 25.40
C TYR A 25 10.17 11.20 24.81
N ILE A 26 10.58 12.13 23.95
CA ILE A 26 11.91 12.14 23.34
C ILE A 26 12.65 13.38 23.81
N LYS A 27 13.94 13.24 24.16
CA LYS A 27 14.80 14.38 24.52
C LYS A 27 15.10 15.23 23.28
N LYS A 28 15.15 16.56 23.39
CA LYS A 28 15.44 17.45 22.24
C LYS A 28 16.77 17.10 21.56
N THR A 29 17.80 16.74 22.35
CA THR A 29 19.10 16.29 21.85
C THR A 29 19.04 15.01 21.01
N VAL A 30 18.16 14.07 21.36
CA VAL A 30 17.94 12.83 20.60
C VAL A 30 17.14 13.11 19.33
N LEU A 31 16.15 14.01 19.40
CA LEU A 31 15.41 14.46 18.23
C LEU A 31 16.35 15.14 17.22
N LYS A 32 17.20 16.05 17.68
CA LYS A 32 18.22 16.70 16.85
C LYS A 32 19.11 15.67 16.14
N LYS A 33 19.66 14.70 16.87
CA LYS A 33 20.45 13.61 16.27
C LYS A 33 19.69 12.81 15.20
N ARG A 34 18.37 12.64 15.34
CA ARG A 34 17.55 11.95 14.33
C ARG A 34 17.35 12.83 13.09
N ILE A 35 17.15 14.14 13.26
CA ILE A 35 17.05 15.11 12.17
C ILE A 35 18.40 15.22 11.43
N ASP A 36 19.51 15.29 12.15
CA ASP A 36 20.86 15.33 11.58
C ASP A 36 21.17 14.04 10.79
N LYS A 37 20.58 12.90 11.20
CA LYS A 37 20.67 11.64 10.46
C LYS A 37 19.90 11.67 9.14
N VAL A 38 18.77 12.39 9.08
CA VAL A 38 18.06 12.68 7.81
C VAL A 38 18.96 13.49 6.87
N CYS A 39 19.79 14.36 7.44
CA CYS A 39 20.76 15.19 6.71
C CYS A 39 22.07 14.46 6.35
N VAL A 40 22.12 13.13 6.51
CA VAL A 40 23.29 12.30 6.21
C VAL A 40 24.56 12.79 6.95
N GLY A 41 24.40 13.25 8.19
CA GLY A 41 25.53 13.65 9.05
C GLY A 41 26.07 15.06 8.85
N TYR A 42 25.45 15.88 7.99
CA TYR A 42 25.68 17.33 7.96
C TYR A 42 24.79 18.03 9.00
N THR A 43 25.33 19.01 9.72
CA THR A 43 24.55 19.96 10.54
C THR A 43 23.75 20.88 9.62
N CYS A 44 22.64 20.39 9.06
CA CYS A 44 21.74 21.23 8.25
C CYS A 44 20.83 22.11 9.13
N VAL A 45 20.57 21.71 10.39
CA VAL A 45 19.64 22.40 11.29
C VAL A 45 20.33 22.80 12.60
N GLU A 46 20.36 24.10 12.87
CA GLU A 46 20.90 24.67 14.10
C GLU A 46 19.97 24.40 15.29
N MET A 47 20.50 24.44 16.52
CA MET A 47 19.65 24.17 17.70
C MET A 47 18.60 25.28 17.90
N ASN A 48 18.91 26.50 17.47
CA ASN A 48 17.99 27.63 17.52
C ASN A 48 16.81 27.43 16.56
N GLU A 49 17.09 27.06 15.30
CA GLU A 49 16.08 26.74 14.28
C GLU A 49 15.17 25.57 14.73
N LEU A 50 15.74 24.55 15.37
CA LEU A 50 14.97 23.45 15.96
C LEU A 50 14.08 23.92 17.12
N ASN A 51 14.59 24.79 18.00
CA ASN A 51 13.83 25.31 19.12
C ASN A 51 12.68 26.21 18.66
N GLU A 52 12.90 27.00 17.61
CA GLU A 52 11.87 27.82 16.97
C GLU A 52 10.71 26.95 16.47
N ALA A 53 11.01 25.92 15.65
CA ALA A 53 9.99 24.98 15.18
C ALA A 53 9.25 24.27 16.33
N ILE A 54 9.96 23.88 17.40
CA ILE A 54 9.34 23.27 18.59
C ILE A 54 8.41 24.25 19.30
N ASN A 55 8.82 25.50 19.48
CA ASN A 55 8.03 26.52 20.16
C ASN A 55 6.73 26.82 19.39
N GLU A 56 6.79 26.86 18.06
CA GLU A 56 5.61 27.05 17.23
C GLU A 56 4.68 25.82 17.25
N MET A 57 5.23 24.60 17.18
CA MET A 57 4.42 23.40 17.34
C MET A 57 3.75 23.33 18.72
N ALA A 58 4.40 23.87 19.76
CA ALA A 58 3.84 23.95 21.10
C ALA A 58 2.72 25.00 21.17
N SER A 59 2.89 26.17 20.55
CA SER A 59 1.86 27.22 20.50
C SER A 59 0.61 26.77 19.71
N GLU A 60 0.79 25.98 18.65
CA GLU A 60 -0.31 25.38 17.88
C GLU A 60 -0.97 24.16 18.56
N GLY A 61 -0.44 23.74 19.71
CA GLY A 61 -0.92 22.60 20.50
C GLY A 61 -0.65 21.24 19.85
N LEU A 62 0.36 21.13 18.97
CA LEU A 62 0.77 19.87 18.32
C LEU A 62 1.68 19.03 19.22
N ILE A 63 2.45 19.68 20.09
CA ILE A 63 3.33 19.01 21.06
C ILE A 63 3.15 19.58 22.47
N THR A 64 3.46 18.75 23.46
CA THR A 64 3.64 19.15 24.86
C THR A 64 5.10 19.05 25.22
N GLU A 65 5.62 20.11 25.82
CA GLU A 65 6.97 20.18 26.35
C GLU A 65 6.97 19.95 27.87
N ASN A 66 7.87 19.10 28.34
CA ASN A 66 8.14 18.90 29.75
C ASN A 66 9.66 18.89 29.98
N LYS A 67 10.19 20.00 30.47
CA LYS A 67 11.64 20.26 30.57
C LYS A 67 12.30 20.08 29.19
N ASP A 68 13.30 19.21 29.07
CA ASP A 68 14.00 18.90 27.82
C ASP A 68 13.34 17.76 26.99
N ARG A 69 12.08 17.42 27.29
CA ARG A 69 11.36 16.32 26.63
C ARG A 69 10.13 16.82 25.91
N ILE A 70 9.93 16.30 24.70
CA ILE A 70 8.79 16.61 23.84
C ILE A 70 7.95 15.36 23.61
N LYS A 71 6.64 15.56 23.46
CA LYS A 71 5.66 14.50 23.16
C LYS A 71 4.55 15.07 22.28
N LEU A 72 4.05 14.26 21.33
CA LEU A 72 2.90 14.64 20.50
C LEU A 72 1.61 14.68 21.32
N THR A 73 0.80 15.73 21.12
CA THR A 73 -0.59 15.78 21.57
C THR A 73 -1.47 14.89 20.68
N PRO A 74 -2.75 14.65 21.05
CA PRO A 74 -3.69 13.98 20.15
C PRO A 74 -3.85 14.67 18.80
N LYS A 75 -3.81 16.01 18.77
CA LYS A 75 -3.87 16.83 17.54
C LYS A 75 -2.62 16.62 16.68
N GLY A 76 -1.42 16.72 17.26
CA GLY A 76 -0.17 16.46 16.55
C GLY A 76 -0.05 15.01 16.07
N LEU A 77 -0.57 14.05 16.84
CA LEU A 77 -0.61 12.64 16.42
C LEU A 77 -1.52 12.43 15.21
N ARG A 78 -2.69 13.08 15.17
CA ARG A 78 -3.60 12.99 14.02
C ARG A 78 -2.93 13.55 12.77
N LEU A 79 -2.34 14.74 12.88
CA LEU A 79 -1.64 15.38 11.76
C LEU A 79 -0.43 14.57 11.30
N GLY A 80 0.37 14.03 12.23
CA GLY A 80 1.50 13.15 11.90
C GLY A 80 1.06 11.86 11.23
N LYS A 81 -0.11 11.30 11.60
CA LYS A 81 -0.70 10.16 10.88
C LYS A 81 -1.18 10.52 9.49
N GLU A 82 -1.77 11.71 9.28
CA GLU A 82 -2.18 12.18 7.96
C GLU A 82 -0.95 12.34 7.05
N TRP A 83 0.11 13.02 7.51
CA TRP A 83 1.39 13.09 6.80
C TRP A 83 2.01 11.73 6.54
N GLN A 84 2.01 10.85 7.54
CA GLN A 84 2.48 9.50 7.35
C GLN A 84 1.64 8.74 6.34
N SER A 85 0.31 8.90 6.31
CA SER A 85 -0.54 8.22 5.33
C SER A 85 -0.37 8.75 3.91
N LEU A 86 -0.11 10.06 3.77
CA LEU A 86 0.17 10.71 2.49
C LEU A 86 1.54 10.29 1.95
N LEU A 87 2.55 10.17 2.81
CA LEU A 87 3.92 9.90 2.40
C LEU A 87 4.32 8.42 2.49
N LEU A 88 3.60 7.61 3.27
CA LEU A 88 3.89 6.20 3.54
C LEU A 88 2.56 5.46 3.64
N LYS A 89 1.98 5.05 2.49
CA LYS A 89 0.82 4.12 2.46
C LYS A 89 1.22 2.83 3.20
N LYS A 90 0.73 2.66 4.43
CA LYS A 90 1.22 1.62 5.38
C LYS A 90 0.31 0.43 5.60
N GLU A 91 -0.82 0.31 4.90
CA GLU A 91 -1.78 -0.76 5.17
C GLU A 91 -1.98 -1.67 3.96
N PRO A 92 -1.49 -2.93 4.00
CA PRO A 92 -1.52 -3.87 2.89
C PRO A 92 -2.92 -4.51 2.67
N ILE A 93 -3.99 -3.86 3.14
CA ILE A 93 -5.33 -4.47 3.15
C ILE A 93 -5.86 -4.60 1.72
N MET A 94 -5.52 -3.66 0.84
CA MET A 94 -5.94 -3.74 -0.57
C MET A 94 -5.24 -4.85 -1.32
N GLU A 95 -3.97 -5.05 -1.03
CA GLU A 95 -3.07 -6.00 -1.62
C GLU A 95 -3.53 -7.42 -1.27
N ILE A 96 -3.91 -7.64 0.00
CA ILE A 96 -4.51 -8.90 0.44
C ILE A 96 -5.82 -9.16 -0.30
N VAL A 97 -6.70 -8.15 -0.42
CA VAL A 97 -7.99 -8.33 -1.09
C VAL A 97 -7.80 -8.58 -2.58
N ALA A 98 -6.90 -7.84 -3.25
CA ALA A 98 -6.58 -8.05 -4.65
C ALA A 98 -6.06 -9.48 -4.88
N GLY A 99 -5.08 -9.92 -4.08
CA GLY A 99 -4.51 -11.25 -4.20
C GLY A 99 -5.54 -12.35 -3.95
N LEU A 100 -6.36 -12.19 -2.90
CA LEU A 100 -7.43 -13.12 -2.56
C LEU A 100 -8.42 -13.31 -3.71
N VAL A 101 -8.80 -12.22 -4.38
CA VAL A 101 -9.72 -12.27 -5.53
C VAL A 101 -9.06 -12.91 -6.73
N ASP A 102 -7.93 -12.38 -7.17
CA ASP A 102 -7.28 -12.83 -8.41
C ASP A 102 -6.91 -14.30 -8.32
N GLY A 103 -6.42 -14.74 -7.15
CA GLY A 103 -6.18 -16.14 -6.86
C GLY A 103 -7.44 -16.99 -6.96
N SER A 104 -8.52 -16.58 -6.31
CA SER A 104 -9.79 -17.34 -6.28
C SER A 104 -10.42 -17.46 -7.68
N ILE A 105 -10.43 -16.39 -8.46
CA ILE A 105 -10.93 -16.40 -9.85
C ILE A 105 -10.05 -17.30 -10.72
N THR A 106 -8.72 -17.22 -10.57
CA THR A 106 -7.80 -18.10 -11.31
C THR A 106 -8.04 -19.57 -10.96
N GLY A 107 -8.21 -19.89 -9.67
CA GLY A 107 -8.52 -21.24 -9.22
C GLY A 107 -9.83 -21.76 -9.80
N LEU A 108 -10.86 -20.92 -9.87
CA LEU A 108 -12.13 -21.24 -10.53
C LEU A 108 -11.94 -21.58 -12.02
N VAL A 109 -11.20 -20.75 -12.75
CA VAL A 109 -10.95 -20.97 -14.19
C VAL A 109 -10.24 -22.30 -14.42
N VAL A 110 -9.26 -22.65 -13.58
CA VAL A 110 -8.56 -23.94 -13.66
C VAL A 110 -9.52 -25.11 -13.42
N ILE A 111 -10.36 -25.04 -12.38
CA ILE A 111 -11.33 -26.11 -12.05
C ILE A 111 -12.33 -26.29 -13.19
N LEU A 112 -12.92 -25.21 -13.70
CA LEU A 112 -13.87 -25.28 -14.81
C LEU A 112 -13.20 -25.87 -16.05
N SER A 113 -12.00 -25.41 -16.39
CA SER A 113 -11.24 -25.93 -17.54
C SER A 113 -10.94 -27.43 -17.39
N ALA A 114 -10.56 -27.87 -16.19
CA ALA A 114 -10.31 -29.28 -15.90
C ALA A 114 -11.56 -30.14 -16.04
N VAL A 115 -12.72 -29.67 -15.57
CA VAL A 115 -14.00 -30.36 -15.69
C VAL A 115 -14.44 -30.45 -17.15
N ILE A 116 -14.36 -29.34 -17.89
CA ILE A 116 -14.80 -29.27 -19.30
C ILE A 116 -13.93 -30.16 -20.19
N ALA A 117 -12.61 -30.11 -20.02
CA ALA A 117 -11.66 -30.89 -20.80
C ALA A 117 -11.44 -32.32 -20.25
N ASN A 118 -12.17 -32.71 -19.19
CA ASN A 118 -12.06 -34.00 -18.52
C ASN A 118 -10.60 -34.39 -18.19
N LEU A 119 -9.87 -33.45 -17.59
CA LEU A 119 -8.44 -33.61 -17.29
C LEU A 119 -8.24 -34.55 -16.09
N SER A 120 -7.17 -35.36 -16.14
CA SER A 120 -6.75 -36.16 -14.99
C SER A 120 -6.24 -35.26 -13.85
N ALA A 121 -6.23 -35.78 -12.63
CA ALA A 121 -5.76 -35.05 -11.45
C ALA A 121 -4.30 -34.57 -11.60
N SER A 122 -3.41 -35.38 -12.17
CA SER A 122 -2.00 -35.00 -12.37
C SER A 122 -1.83 -33.84 -13.34
N VAL A 123 -2.57 -33.84 -14.46
CA VAL A 123 -2.56 -32.75 -15.44
C VAL A 123 -3.19 -31.49 -14.84
N THR A 124 -4.26 -31.65 -14.07
CA THR A 124 -4.93 -30.53 -13.37
C THR A 124 -4.00 -29.87 -12.35
N ILE A 125 -3.27 -30.66 -11.54
CA ILE A 125 -2.28 -30.12 -10.58
C ILE A 125 -1.18 -29.38 -11.32
N PHE A 126 -0.65 -29.94 -12.41
CA PHE A 126 0.40 -29.30 -13.19
C PHE A 126 -0.07 -27.96 -13.78
N ALA A 127 -1.25 -27.95 -14.42
CA ALA A 127 -1.85 -26.73 -14.96
C ALA A 127 -2.14 -25.70 -13.86
N ALA A 128 -2.70 -26.13 -12.73
CA ALA A 128 -2.96 -25.28 -11.57
C ALA A 128 -1.69 -24.59 -11.06
N LEU A 129 -0.60 -25.34 -10.84
CA LEU A 129 0.65 -24.80 -10.35
C LEU A 129 1.28 -23.82 -11.35
N LEU A 130 1.26 -24.15 -12.63
CA LEU A 130 1.80 -23.28 -13.68
C LEU A 130 1.01 -21.97 -13.75
N THR A 131 -0.33 -22.05 -13.83
CA THR A 131 -1.20 -20.87 -13.95
C THR A 131 -1.17 -20.02 -12.70
N LEU A 132 -1.26 -20.60 -11.49
CA LEU A 132 -1.19 -19.84 -10.24
C LEU A 132 0.16 -19.19 -10.04
N SER A 133 1.25 -19.85 -10.43
CA SER A 133 2.59 -19.24 -10.38
C SER A 133 2.69 -18.06 -11.34
N ALA A 134 2.20 -18.22 -12.59
CA ALA A 134 2.19 -17.14 -13.57
C ALA A 134 1.38 -15.93 -13.08
N VAL A 135 0.16 -16.14 -12.57
CA VAL A 135 -0.69 -15.06 -12.06
C VAL A 135 -0.09 -14.42 -10.81
N ALA A 136 0.46 -15.22 -9.87
CA ALA A 136 1.12 -14.69 -8.68
C ALA A 136 2.34 -13.82 -9.03
N ILE A 137 3.16 -14.23 -10.02
CA ILE A 137 4.31 -13.45 -10.51
C ILE A 137 3.83 -12.16 -11.18
N THR A 138 2.80 -12.23 -12.02
CA THR A 138 2.24 -11.04 -12.68
C THR A 138 1.68 -10.04 -11.66
N ASN A 139 0.98 -10.52 -10.63
CA ASN A 139 0.46 -9.67 -9.56
C ASN A 139 1.58 -9.07 -8.72
N PHE A 140 2.58 -9.87 -8.34
CA PHE A 140 3.78 -9.39 -7.65
C PHE A 140 4.44 -8.26 -8.46
N SER A 141 4.66 -8.49 -9.75
CA SER A 141 5.30 -7.53 -10.66
C SER A 141 4.47 -6.26 -10.80
N SER A 142 3.15 -6.39 -10.97
CA SER A 142 2.23 -5.27 -11.15
C SER A 142 2.17 -4.37 -9.92
N PHE A 143 2.12 -4.95 -8.71
CA PHE A 143 2.11 -4.16 -7.48
C PHE A 143 3.49 -3.57 -7.16
N LEU A 144 4.58 -4.27 -7.48
CA LEU A 144 5.92 -3.75 -7.29
C LEU A 144 6.18 -2.57 -8.24
N LEU A 145 6.08 -2.81 -9.55
CA LEU A 145 6.37 -1.80 -10.58
C LEU A 145 5.32 -0.69 -10.55
N GLY A 146 4.04 -1.04 -10.52
CA GLY A 146 2.94 -0.07 -10.45
C GLY A 146 3.04 0.81 -9.21
N GLY A 147 3.22 0.21 -8.03
CA GLY A 147 3.38 0.96 -6.78
C GLY A 147 4.61 1.88 -6.81
N ILE A 148 5.77 1.39 -7.28
CA ILE A 148 6.97 2.23 -7.43
C ILE A 148 6.69 3.40 -8.38
N THR A 149 6.05 3.17 -9.53
CA THR A 149 5.79 4.24 -10.51
C THR A 149 4.80 5.28 -10.01
N GLU A 150 3.71 4.87 -9.36
CA GLU A 150 2.71 5.77 -8.79
C GLU A 150 3.32 6.60 -7.67
N ASP A 151 3.95 5.95 -6.69
CA ASP A 151 4.47 6.66 -5.52
C ASP A 151 5.67 7.56 -5.90
N MET A 152 6.48 7.16 -6.88
CA MET A 152 7.56 8.02 -7.40
C MET A 152 7.00 9.27 -8.09
N ALA A 153 5.93 9.13 -8.89
CA ALA A 153 5.28 10.28 -9.53
C ALA A 153 4.67 11.24 -8.49
N ASP A 154 4.03 10.70 -7.45
CA ASP A 154 3.46 11.48 -6.34
C ASP A 154 4.55 12.20 -5.55
N ILE A 155 5.66 11.52 -5.23
CA ILE A 155 6.83 12.13 -4.57
C ILE A 155 7.41 13.26 -5.41
N MET A 156 7.63 13.04 -6.72
CA MET A 156 8.20 14.06 -7.60
C MET A 156 7.28 15.27 -7.71
N THR A 157 5.97 15.05 -7.72
CA THR A 157 4.97 16.12 -7.75
C THR A 157 4.97 16.90 -6.43
N LEU A 158 4.93 16.21 -5.28
CA LEU A 158 5.02 16.84 -3.97
C LEU A 158 6.33 17.60 -3.78
N GLN A 159 7.46 17.02 -4.19
CA GLN A 159 8.76 17.67 -4.14
C GLN A 159 8.76 18.95 -4.99
N THR A 160 8.16 18.92 -6.18
CA THR A 160 8.04 20.09 -7.05
C THR A 160 7.18 21.18 -6.41
N LEU A 161 6.01 20.83 -5.87
CA LEU A 161 5.11 21.78 -5.23
C LEU A 161 5.75 22.45 -4.02
N ILE A 162 6.41 21.67 -3.16
CA ILE A 162 7.09 22.20 -1.97
C ILE A 162 8.31 23.03 -2.39
N SER A 163 9.08 22.60 -3.39
CA SER A 163 10.23 23.37 -3.89
C SER A 163 9.80 24.71 -4.50
N TYR A 164 8.65 24.74 -5.18
CA TYR A 164 8.06 25.96 -5.70
C TYR A 164 7.61 26.90 -4.56
N SER A 165 6.89 26.37 -3.57
CA SER A 165 6.47 27.14 -2.39
C SER A 165 7.65 27.77 -1.66
N LEU A 166 8.70 26.99 -1.41
CA LEU A 166 9.94 27.48 -0.78
C LEU A 166 10.73 28.45 -1.65
N SER A 167 10.55 28.41 -2.98
CA SER A 167 11.30 29.30 -3.88
C SER A 167 10.91 30.77 -3.70
N ASP A 168 9.71 31.02 -3.17
CA ASP A 168 9.14 32.33 -2.88
C ASP A 168 9.68 32.95 -1.58
N ASN A 169 10.40 32.19 -0.75
CA ASN A 169 11.04 32.74 0.45
C ASN A 169 12.17 33.73 0.06
N PRO A 170 12.12 34.99 0.54
CA PRO A 170 13.09 36.04 0.21
C PRO A 170 14.50 35.81 0.79
N ASP A 171 14.64 35.03 1.88
CA ASP A 171 15.94 34.69 2.47
C ASP A 171 16.62 33.55 1.70
N LYS A 172 17.65 33.90 0.92
CA LYS A 172 18.44 32.95 0.12
C LYS A 172 19.11 31.86 0.96
N LYS A 173 19.53 32.16 2.20
CA LYS A 173 20.25 31.21 3.06
C LYS A 173 19.27 30.20 3.65
N GLU A 174 18.13 30.67 4.14
CA GLU A 174 17.07 29.82 4.66
C GLU A 174 16.48 28.93 3.57
N ARG A 175 16.13 29.52 2.42
CA ARG A 175 15.63 28.80 1.25
C ARG A 175 16.54 27.65 0.83
N ASN A 176 17.85 27.87 0.75
CA ASN A 176 18.80 26.83 0.38
C ASN A 176 18.84 25.69 1.41
N LYS A 177 18.79 26.00 2.71
CA LYS A 177 18.71 24.98 3.77
C LYS A 177 17.42 24.15 3.65
N SER A 178 16.27 24.80 3.45
CA SER A 178 14.97 24.14 3.33
C SER A 178 14.92 23.19 2.14
N LEU A 179 15.40 23.62 0.96
CA LEU A 179 15.45 22.79 -0.25
C LEU A 179 16.35 21.55 -0.08
N ILE A 180 17.51 21.69 0.57
CA ILE A 180 18.40 20.57 0.87
C ILE A 180 17.70 19.57 1.80
N LEU A 181 17.07 20.07 2.86
CA LEU A 181 16.40 19.26 3.88
C LEU A 181 15.26 18.44 3.28
N ILE A 182 14.43 19.05 2.43
CA ILE A 182 13.36 18.37 1.69
C ILE A 182 13.90 17.33 0.73
N LYS A 183 14.92 17.66 -0.06
CA LYS A 183 15.51 16.71 -1.02
C LYS A 183 16.02 15.47 -0.28
N LYS A 184 16.64 15.65 0.88
CA LYS A 184 17.13 14.53 1.72
C LYS A 184 15.98 13.74 2.36
N LEU A 185 14.93 14.41 2.83
CA LEU A 185 13.74 13.77 3.34
C LEU A 185 13.10 12.86 2.29
N PHE A 186 12.92 13.36 1.06
CA PHE A 186 12.34 12.57 -0.04
C PHE A 186 13.20 11.38 -0.46
N VAL A 187 14.53 11.48 -0.42
CA VAL A 187 15.42 10.32 -0.67
C VAL A 187 15.22 9.22 0.39
N ILE A 188 14.98 9.59 1.65
CA ILE A 188 14.73 8.60 2.70
C ILE A 188 13.33 8.00 2.56
N LEU A 189 12.33 8.83 2.25
CA LEU A 189 10.96 8.40 1.99
C LEU A 189 10.90 7.43 0.81
N ASP A 190 11.54 7.76 -0.31
CA ASP A 190 11.64 6.90 -1.50
C ASP A 190 12.17 5.50 -1.13
N ARG A 191 13.21 5.43 -0.29
CA ARG A 191 13.74 4.15 0.19
C ARG A 191 12.76 3.39 1.10
N GLU A 192 12.00 4.07 1.95
CA GLU A 192 11.00 3.43 2.82
C GLU A 192 9.78 2.97 2.01
N ILE A 193 9.35 3.75 1.03
CA ILE A 193 8.27 3.44 0.08
C ILE A 193 8.64 2.24 -0.77
N HIS A 194 9.84 2.22 -1.36
CA HIS A 194 10.31 1.07 -2.13
C HIS A 194 10.30 -0.23 -1.32
N ARG A 195 10.72 -0.16 -0.04
CA ARG A 195 10.58 -1.31 0.88
C ARG A 195 9.12 -1.69 1.12
N SER A 196 8.25 -0.71 1.35
CA SER A 196 6.81 -0.93 1.53
C SER A 196 6.19 -1.63 0.31
N ASN A 197 6.55 -1.19 -0.90
CA ASN A 197 6.05 -1.75 -2.15
C ASN A 197 6.54 -3.17 -2.39
N ILE A 198 7.76 -3.51 -1.97
CA ILE A 198 8.24 -4.91 -1.94
C ILE A 198 7.40 -5.75 -0.96
N TYR A 199 7.10 -5.25 0.24
CA TYR A 199 6.25 -6.00 1.17
C TYR A 199 4.83 -6.20 0.63
N ALA A 200 4.25 -5.14 0.05
CA ALA A 200 2.96 -5.19 -0.64
C ALA A 200 2.95 -6.23 -1.77
N SER A 201 3.98 -6.23 -2.63
CA SER A 201 4.09 -7.16 -3.75
C SER A 201 4.25 -8.62 -3.30
N ILE A 202 5.04 -8.86 -2.24
CA ILE A 202 5.16 -10.19 -1.63
C ILE A 202 3.81 -10.66 -1.08
N ILE A 203 3.10 -9.81 -0.35
CA ILE A 203 1.81 -10.14 0.26
C ILE A 203 0.78 -10.49 -0.82
N VAL A 204 0.64 -9.66 -1.87
CA VAL A 204 -0.30 -9.95 -2.97
C VAL A 204 0.07 -11.24 -3.69
N GLY A 205 1.36 -11.49 -3.99
CA GLY A 205 1.80 -12.70 -4.68
C GLY A 205 1.49 -13.98 -3.88
N ILE A 206 1.81 -13.98 -2.58
CA ILE A 206 1.52 -15.12 -1.68
C ILE A 206 0.01 -15.32 -1.54
N THR A 207 -0.74 -14.24 -1.32
CA THR A 207 -2.20 -14.35 -1.16
C THR A 207 -2.89 -14.81 -2.44
N THR A 208 -2.45 -14.37 -3.61
CA THR A 208 -2.90 -14.90 -4.92
C THR A 208 -2.69 -16.41 -5.03
N PHE A 209 -1.47 -16.87 -4.77
CA PHE A 209 -1.16 -18.30 -4.90
C PHE A 209 -1.97 -19.15 -3.91
N ALA A 210 -2.01 -18.73 -2.64
CA ALA A 210 -2.73 -19.44 -1.59
C ALA A 210 -4.25 -19.46 -1.84
N ALA A 211 -4.83 -18.32 -2.20
CA ALA A 211 -6.26 -18.19 -2.45
C ALA A 211 -6.72 -19.06 -3.63
N GLY A 212 -5.94 -19.14 -4.71
CA GLY A 212 -6.27 -20.01 -5.84
C GLY A 212 -6.04 -21.50 -5.57
N SER A 213 -5.11 -21.83 -4.68
CA SER A 213 -4.85 -23.23 -4.29
C SER A 213 -6.01 -23.84 -3.50
N ILE A 214 -6.66 -23.06 -2.62
CA ILE A 214 -7.76 -23.55 -1.76
C ILE A 214 -8.90 -24.23 -2.53
N PRO A 215 -9.55 -23.58 -3.53
CA PRO A 215 -10.64 -24.22 -4.27
C PRO A 215 -10.15 -25.40 -5.13
N ILE A 216 -8.91 -25.38 -5.61
CA ILE A 216 -8.33 -26.48 -6.41
C ILE A 216 -8.09 -27.71 -5.53
N VAL A 217 -7.52 -27.52 -4.34
CA VAL A 217 -7.35 -28.60 -3.36
C VAL A 217 -8.71 -29.17 -2.96
N ALA A 218 -9.71 -28.31 -2.70
CA ALA A 218 -11.07 -28.75 -2.41
C ALA A 218 -11.68 -29.58 -3.56
N TYR A 219 -11.42 -29.19 -4.81
CA TYR A 219 -11.88 -29.93 -5.99
C TYR A 219 -11.23 -31.32 -6.09
N LEU A 220 -9.90 -31.40 -5.95
CA LEU A 220 -9.13 -32.64 -6.12
C LEU A 220 -9.29 -33.63 -4.96
N THR A 221 -9.48 -33.14 -3.73
CA THR A 221 -9.61 -34.01 -2.54
C THR A 221 -10.99 -34.65 -2.41
N LEU A 222 -12.01 -34.05 -3.03
CA LEU A 222 -13.39 -34.51 -2.97
C LEU A 222 -13.84 -35.17 -4.28
N ASP A 223 -12.89 -35.59 -5.14
CA ASP A 223 -13.19 -36.14 -6.47
C ASP A 223 -14.13 -37.36 -6.42
N GLU A 224 -14.06 -38.14 -5.33
CA GLU A 224 -14.96 -39.27 -5.05
C GLU A 224 -16.44 -38.87 -4.84
N PHE A 225 -16.71 -37.58 -4.53
CA PHE A 225 -18.04 -37.04 -4.26
C PHE A 225 -18.56 -36.16 -5.40
N TYR A 226 -18.37 -36.56 -6.65
CA TYR A 226 -18.93 -35.83 -7.79
C TYR A 226 -20.47 -35.79 -7.75
N PRO A 227 -21.15 -34.62 -7.95
CA PRO A 227 -20.64 -33.30 -8.33
C PRO A 227 -20.42 -32.33 -7.15
N PHE A 228 -20.46 -32.81 -5.91
CA PHE A 228 -20.37 -31.98 -4.71
C PHE A 228 -19.02 -31.24 -4.60
N ASN A 229 -17.93 -31.84 -5.09
CA ASN A 229 -16.62 -31.20 -5.19
C ASN A 229 -16.65 -29.87 -5.97
N ILE A 230 -17.32 -29.85 -7.12
CA ILE A 230 -17.46 -28.65 -7.95
C ILE A 230 -18.32 -27.61 -7.24
N ILE A 231 -19.44 -28.02 -6.66
CA ILE A 231 -20.36 -27.11 -5.94
C ILE A 231 -19.65 -26.46 -4.76
N LEU A 232 -18.88 -27.22 -3.99
CA LEU A 232 -18.13 -26.69 -2.85
C LEU A 232 -17.06 -25.68 -3.30
N SER A 233 -16.26 -26.02 -4.31
CA SER A 233 -15.23 -25.12 -4.83
C SER A 233 -15.83 -23.83 -5.42
N LEU A 234 -16.95 -23.93 -6.16
CA LEU A 234 -17.71 -22.78 -6.63
C LEU A 234 -18.24 -21.94 -5.46
N GLY A 235 -18.75 -22.58 -4.41
CA GLY A 235 -19.23 -21.91 -3.21
C GLY A 235 -18.13 -21.13 -2.49
N ILE A 236 -16.94 -21.70 -2.34
CA ILE A 236 -15.77 -21.02 -1.76
C ILE A 236 -15.44 -19.77 -2.57
N VAL A 237 -15.33 -19.89 -3.89
CA VAL A 237 -15.00 -18.75 -4.77
C VAL A 237 -16.11 -17.71 -4.73
N ALA A 238 -17.38 -18.10 -4.76
CA ALA A 238 -18.51 -17.19 -4.69
C ALA A 238 -18.54 -16.40 -3.37
N ILE A 239 -18.23 -17.05 -2.25
CA ILE A 239 -18.11 -16.38 -0.94
C ILE A 239 -16.94 -15.39 -0.96
N VAL A 240 -15.79 -15.80 -1.47
CA VAL A 240 -14.60 -14.94 -1.50
C VAL A 240 -14.81 -13.73 -2.41
N VAL A 241 -15.27 -13.93 -3.64
CA VAL A 241 -15.56 -12.85 -4.58
C VAL A 241 -16.70 -11.98 -4.07
N GLY A 242 -17.79 -12.58 -3.60
CA GLY A 242 -18.94 -11.86 -3.08
C GLY A 242 -18.56 -10.98 -1.89
N ILE A 243 -18.02 -11.58 -0.82
CA ILE A 243 -17.71 -10.86 0.42
C ILE A 243 -16.52 -9.92 0.25
N PHE A 244 -15.41 -10.37 -0.33
CA PHE A 244 -14.18 -9.57 -0.34
C PHE A 244 -14.12 -8.64 -1.53
N LEU A 245 -14.41 -9.07 -2.75
CA LEU A 245 -14.35 -8.12 -3.87
C LEU A 245 -15.48 -7.11 -3.78
N VAL A 246 -16.72 -7.57 -3.71
CA VAL A 246 -17.84 -6.67 -3.91
C VAL A 246 -18.10 -5.79 -2.67
N ARG A 247 -17.93 -6.31 -1.45
CA ARG A 247 -18.09 -5.50 -0.20
C ARG A 247 -17.02 -4.48 -0.05
N TYR A 248 -15.80 -4.93 -0.22
CA TYR A 248 -14.66 -4.13 0.12
C TYR A 248 -14.46 -3.07 -0.96
N ARG A 249 -14.57 -3.44 -2.25
CA ARG A 249 -14.52 -2.48 -3.37
C ARG A 249 -15.66 -1.47 -3.25
N SER A 250 -16.90 -1.89 -3.00
CA SER A 250 -18.04 -0.96 -2.79
C SER A 250 -17.80 0.00 -1.63
N LYS A 251 -17.32 -0.49 -0.49
CA LYS A 251 -17.05 0.34 0.69
C LYS A 251 -15.92 1.35 0.44
N LYS A 252 -14.88 0.95 -0.30
CA LYS A 252 -13.72 1.80 -0.55
C LYS A 252 -13.92 2.80 -1.68
N SER A 253 -14.52 2.37 -2.80
CA SER A 253 -14.81 3.25 -3.94
C SER A 253 -16.04 4.13 -3.72
N ARG A 254 -16.81 3.90 -2.64
CA ARG A 254 -18.11 4.53 -2.36
C ARG A 254 -19.12 4.31 -3.50
N VAL A 255 -18.92 3.27 -4.31
CA VAL A 255 -19.86 2.85 -5.37
C VAL A 255 -20.84 1.84 -4.81
N ASN A 256 -22.08 1.86 -5.29
CA ASN A 256 -23.11 0.91 -4.86
C ASN A 256 -22.70 -0.54 -5.20
N TRP A 257 -22.76 -1.43 -4.21
CA TRP A 257 -22.42 -2.85 -4.31
C TRP A 257 -23.02 -3.53 -5.54
N LYS A 258 -24.29 -3.24 -5.85
CA LYS A 258 -25.00 -3.89 -6.95
C LYS A 258 -24.30 -3.70 -8.29
N ILE A 259 -23.72 -2.52 -8.53
CA ILE A 259 -22.98 -2.21 -9.75
C ILE A 259 -21.68 -3.01 -9.78
N THR A 260 -20.93 -2.99 -8.67
CA THR A 260 -19.68 -3.75 -8.55
C THR A 260 -19.91 -5.26 -8.72
N LEU A 261 -21.04 -5.79 -8.24
CA LEU A 261 -21.40 -7.19 -8.43
C LEU A 261 -21.63 -7.52 -9.91
N ILE A 262 -22.37 -6.67 -10.63
CA ILE A 262 -22.67 -6.85 -12.05
C ILE A 262 -21.38 -6.80 -12.88
N GLU A 263 -20.49 -5.84 -12.62
CA GLU A 263 -19.18 -5.76 -13.29
C GLU A 263 -18.38 -7.05 -13.09
N THR A 264 -18.33 -7.53 -11.85
CA THR A 264 -17.54 -8.72 -11.49
C THR A 264 -18.12 -9.97 -12.14
N LEU A 265 -19.44 -10.13 -12.12
CA LEU A 265 -20.11 -11.25 -12.76
C LEU A 265 -19.88 -11.22 -14.28
N THR A 266 -19.89 -10.03 -14.89
CA THR A 266 -19.61 -9.86 -16.32
C THR A 266 -18.20 -10.31 -16.68
N ILE A 267 -17.19 -9.91 -15.88
CA ILE A 267 -15.79 -10.34 -16.07
C ILE A 267 -15.68 -11.87 -15.96
N ILE A 268 -16.30 -12.47 -14.94
CA ILE A 268 -16.28 -13.93 -14.74
C ILE A 268 -16.93 -14.64 -15.93
N ILE A 269 -18.08 -14.16 -16.41
CA ILE A 269 -18.76 -14.74 -17.57
C ILE A 269 -17.86 -14.68 -18.81
N ILE A 270 -17.27 -13.51 -19.10
CA ILE A 270 -16.37 -13.34 -20.25
C ILE A 270 -15.17 -14.29 -20.15
N ALA A 271 -14.52 -14.35 -18.99
CA ALA A 271 -13.38 -15.24 -18.76
C ALA A 271 -13.77 -16.71 -18.93
N THR A 272 -14.91 -17.12 -18.37
CA THR A 272 -15.41 -18.50 -18.46
C THR A 272 -15.73 -18.87 -19.91
N VAL A 273 -16.40 -18.00 -20.66
CA VAL A 273 -16.72 -18.22 -22.08
C VAL A 273 -15.45 -18.29 -22.92
N ALA A 274 -14.47 -17.41 -22.68
CA ALA A 274 -13.19 -17.45 -23.39
C ALA A 274 -12.43 -18.76 -23.10
N SER A 275 -12.39 -19.20 -21.84
CA SER A 275 -11.80 -20.49 -21.46
C SER A 275 -12.53 -21.68 -22.08
N LEU A 276 -13.87 -21.65 -22.12
CA LEU A 276 -14.69 -22.67 -22.78
C LEU A 276 -14.36 -22.78 -24.28
N ILE A 277 -14.30 -21.65 -24.99
CA ILE A 277 -13.98 -21.61 -26.42
C ILE A 277 -12.58 -22.20 -26.65
N LEU A 278 -11.59 -21.81 -25.85
CA LEU A 278 -10.23 -22.34 -25.98
C LEU A 278 -10.15 -23.84 -25.64
N GLY A 279 -10.86 -24.30 -24.62
CA GLY A 279 -10.87 -25.70 -24.21
C GLY A 279 -11.64 -26.65 -25.13
N VAL A 280 -12.58 -26.13 -25.94
CA VAL A 280 -13.32 -26.92 -26.95
C VAL A 280 -12.58 -26.95 -28.30
N ILE A 281 -11.78 -25.92 -28.59
CA ILE A 281 -11.00 -25.82 -29.85
C ILE A 281 -9.66 -26.56 -29.76
N ALA A 282 -9.07 -26.69 -28.57
CA ALA A 282 -7.82 -27.42 -28.31
C ALA A 282 -8.02 -28.92 -28.16
#